data_AF-A0A8J3D9N9-F1
#
_entry.id   AF-A0A8J3D9N9-F1
#
_cell.length_a   1.000
_cell.length_b   1.000
_cell.length_c   1.000
_cell.angle_alpha   90.00
_cell.angle_beta   90.00
_cell.angle_gamma   90.00
#
_symmetry.space_group_name_H-M   'P 1'
#
loop_
_entity.id
_entity.type
_entity.pdbx_description
1 polymer ?
#
loop_
_entity_poly.entity_id
_entity_poly.type
_entity_poly.pdbx_seq_one_letter_code
_entity_poly.pdbx_strand_id
1 'polypeptide(L)' 'MNTTDIRQGLSYVTNSQGQKTAIQLDLTNEAVQEIVEDLIDTLDAAERRDEPTRPFEEVKQEILRSRGV' A
#
# COMPACT_ATOMS: atom_id res chain seq x y z
N MET A 1 -4.60 -12.99 -0.70
CA MET A 1 -4.66 -12.46 0.67
C MET A 1 -5.51 -13.34 1.59
N ASN A 2 -4.90 -13.96 2.60
CA ASN A 2 -5.57 -14.77 3.62
C ASN A 2 -5.68 -13.96 4.91
N THR A 3 -6.89 -13.78 5.43
CA THR A 3 -7.17 -12.95 6.61
C THR A 3 -6.55 -13.49 7.90
N THR A 4 -6.20 -14.78 7.92
CA THR A 4 -5.50 -15.42 9.03
C THR A 4 -4.07 -14.92 9.15
N ASP A 5 -3.37 -14.79 8.02
CA ASP A 5 -1.94 -14.46 7.98
C ASP A 5 -1.71 -13.00 8.38
N ILE A 6 -2.65 -12.11 8.00
CA ILE A 6 -2.67 -10.71 8.44
C ILE A 6 -2.82 -10.63 9.96
N ARG A 7 -3.70 -11.44 10.56
CA ARG A 7 -3.91 -11.45 12.03
C ARG A 7 -2.66 -11.88 12.79
N GLN A 8 -1.82 -12.72 12.20
CA GLN A 8 -0.58 -13.16 12.84
C GLN A 8 0.46 -12.02 12.92
N GLY A 9 0.45 -11.07 11.99
CA GLY A 9 1.31 -9.88 11.99
C GLY A 9 0.74 -8.66 12.72
N LEU A 10 -0.40 -8.79 13.39
CA LEU A 10 -1.09 -7.71 14.10
C LEU A 10 -0.93 -7.83 15.62
N SER A 11 -0.41 -6.77 16.24
CA SER A 11 -0.42 -6.59 17.68
C SER A 11 -1.23 -5.36 18.07
N TYR A 12 -1.81 -5.36 19.27
CA TYR A 12 -2.54 -4.21 19.81
C TYR A 12 -1.76 -3.58 20.95
N VAL A 13 -1.65 -2.25 20.91
CA VAL A 13 -1.15 -1.47 22.04
C VAL A 13 -2.34 -1.14 22.94
N THR A 14 -2.27 -1.54 24.20
CA THR A 14 -3.32 -1.29 25.19
C THR A 14 -2.88 -0.29 26.25
N ASN A 15 -3.82 0.52 26.73
CA ASN A 15 -3.57 1.36 27.90
C ASN A 15 -3.66 0.54 29.21
N SER A 16 -3.43 1.20 30.35
CA SER A 16 -3.49 0.55 31.68
C SER A 16 -4.86 -0.02 32.06
N GLN A 17 -5.93 0.36 31.35
CA GLN A 17 -7.28 -0.17 31.52
C GLN A 17 -7.57 -1.35 30.57
N GLY A 18 -6.60 -1.78 29.75
CA GLY A 18 -6.76 -2.84 28.76
C GLY A 18 -7.47 -2.41 27.47
N GLN A 19 -7.72 -1.11 27.28
CA GLN A 19 -8.37 -0.61 26.07
C GLN A 19 -7.35 -0.50 24.94
N LYS A 20 -7.72 -0.95 23.74
CA LYS A 20 -6.90 -0.84 22.53
C LYS A 20 -6.80 0.62 22.11
N THR A 21 -5.58 1.12 21.92
CA THR A 21 -5.31 2.53 21.57
C THR A 21 -4.56 2.68 20.25
N ALA A 22 -3.79 1.66 19.88
CA ALA A 22 -3.13 1.60 18.58
C ALA A 22 -2.96 0.14 18.14
N ILE A 23 -2.58 -0.02 16.87
CA ILE A 23 -2.10 -1.28 16.31
C ILE A 23 -0.60 -1.16 16.04
N GLN A 24 0.12 -2.25 16.22
CA GLN A 24 1.48 -2.43 15.75
C GLN A 24 1.45 -3.50 14.66
N LEU A 25 2.03 -3.17 13.51
CA LEU A 25 2.09 -4.00 12.32
C LEU A 25 3.50 -4.58 12.18
N ASP A 26 3.60 -5.90 12.08
CA ASP A 26 4.86 -6.57 11.77
C ASP A 26 5.14 -6.49 10.27
N LEU A 27 6.03 -5.57 9.90
CA LEU A 27 6.43 -5.36 8.51
C LEU A 27 7.34 -6.48 7.96
N THR A 28 7.67 -7.53 8.72
CA THR A 28 8.34 -8.73 8.19
C THR A 28 7.36 -9.81 7.71
N ASN A 29 6.07 -9.68 8.05
CA ASN A 29 5.01 -10.54 7.58
C ASN A 29 4.55 -10.09 6.18
N GLU A 30 4.66 -10.96 5.17
CA GLU A 30 4.33 -10.65 3.77
C GLU A 30 2.88 -10.14 3.61
N ALA A 31 1.91 -10.75 4.29
CA ALA A 31 0.51 -10.34 4.18
C ALA A 31 0.24 -8.96 4.81
N VAL A 32 1.05 -8.56 5.81
CA VAL A 32 1.01 -7.19 6.36
C VAL A 32 1.71 -6.21 5.44
N GLN A 33 2.84 -6.59 4.82
CA GLN A 33 3.52 -5.77 3.83
C GLN A 33 2.59 -5.41 2.66
N GLU A 34 1.88 -6.40 2.09
CA GLU A 34 0.92 -6.19 0.99
C GLU A 34 -0.15 -5.15 1.35
N ILE A 35 -0.78 -5.26 2.54
CA ILE A 35 -1.82 -4.30 2.95
C ILE A 35 -1.25 -2.91 3.21
N VAL A 36 -0.06 -2.83 3.79
CA VAL A 36 0.58 -1.53 4.05
C VAL A 36 0.98 -0.87 2.74
N GLU A 37 1.51 -1.62 1.77
CA GLU A 37 1.80 -1.16 0.41
C GLU A 37 0.53 -0.61 -0.25
N ASP A 38 -0.56 -1.39 -0.29
CA ASP A 38 -1.84 -0.96 -0.86
C ASP A 38 -2.38 0.32 -0.19
N LEU A 39 -2.22 0.45 1.13
CA LEU A 39 -2.62 1.64 1.88
C LEU A 39 -1.80 2.87 1.45
N ILE A 40 -0.48 2.74 1.38
CA ILE A 40 0.41 3.84 0.99
C ILE A 40 0.17 4.22 -0.48
N ASP A 41 0.09 3.26 -1.39
CA ASP A 41 -0.20 3.50 -2.81
C ASP A 41 -1.54 4.23 -3.00
N THR A 42 -2.54 3.89 -2.19
CA THR A 42 -3.84 4.56 -2.21
C THR A 42 -3.74 6.01 -1.73
N LEU A 43 -2.95 6.27 -0.68
CA LEU A 43 -2.70 7.63 -0.19
C LEU A 43 -1.96 8.45 -1.25
N ASP A 44 -0.90 7.89 -1.84
CA ASP A 44 -0.13 8.52 -2.92
C ASP A 44 -1.04 8.85 -4.12
N ALA A 45 -1.89 7.91 -4.55
CA ALA A 45 -2.83 8.15 -5.64
C ALA A 45 -3.83 9.27 -5.31
N ALA A 46 -4.29 9.35 -4.06
CA ALA A 46 -5.22 10.39 -3.62
C ALA A 46 -4.55 11.77 -3.56
N GLU A 47 -3.33 11.86 -3.04
CA GLU A 47 -2.54 13.09 -2.98
C GLU A 47 -2.21 13.63 -4.38
N ARG A 48 -2.00 12.73 -5.33
CA ARG A 48 -1.59 13.04 -6.70
C ARG A 48 -2.75 13.15 -7.69
N ARG A 49 -4.00 13.06 -7.21
CA ARG A 49 -5.20 13.03 -8.07
C ARG A 49 -5.30 14.24 -9.01
N ASP A 50 -4.84 15.41 -8.55
CA ASP A 50 -4.97 16.67 -9.28
C ASP A 50 -3.68 17.05 -10.04
N GLU A 51 -2.68 16.16 -10.08
CA GLU A 51 -1.48 16.34 -10.91
C GLU A 51 -1.80 16.35 -12.41
N PRO A 52 -1.01 17.05 -13.24
CA PRO A 52 -1.17 16.99 -14.70
C PRO A 52 -1.11 15.54 -15.21
N THR A 53 -2.16 15.12 -15.92
CA THR A 53 -2.24 13.77 -16.47
C THR A 53 -1.74 13.73 -17.91
N ARG A 54 -1.33 12.53 -18.35
CA ARG A 54 -0.96 12.25 -19.74
C ARG A 54 -1.84 11.12 -20.29
N PRO A 55 -2.21 11.14 -21.58
CA PRO A 55 -2.92 10.03 -22.20
C PRO A 55 -2.10 8.74 -22.12
N PHE A 56 -2.74 7.64 -21.71
CA PHE A 56 -2.09 6.34 -21.54
C PHE A 56 -1.36 5.87 -22.81
N GLU A 57 -1.98 6.03 -23.98
CA GLU A 57 -1.37 5.59 -25.24
C GLU A 57 -0.12 6.39 -25.60
N GLU A 58 -0.04 7.68 -25.27
CA GLU A 58 1.20 8.45 -25.51
C GLU A 58 2.37 7.89 -24.69
N VAL A 59 2.13 7.64 -23.39
CA VAL A 59 3.13 7.09 -22.46
C VAL A 59 3.55 5.68 -22.89
N LYS A 60 2.59 4.83 -23.25
CA LYS A 60 2.84 3.46 -23.71
C LYS A 60 3.71 3.43 -24.98
N GLN A 61 3.39 4.27 -25.98
CA GLN A 61 4.17 4.32 -27.21
C GLN A 61 5.58 4.89 -26.98
N GLU A 62 5.74 5.85 -26.07
CA GLU A 62 7.05 6.35 -25.65
C GLU A 62 7.92 5.24 -25.06
N ILE A 63 7.35 4.44 -24.15
CA ILE A 63 8.05 3.31 -23.52
C ILE A 63 8.43 2.23 -24.55
N LEU A 64 7.51 1.84 -25.44
CA LEU A 64 7.79 0.82 -26.47
C LEU A 64 8.91 1.26 -27.42
N ARG A 65 8.85 2.51 -27.90
CA ARG A 65 9.92 3.10 -28.73
C ARG A 65 11.27 3.10 -28.02
N SER A 66 11.30 3.45 -26.74
CA SER A 66 12.55 3.45 -25.95
C SER A 66 13.16 2.05 -25.79
N ARG A 67 12.32 1.00 -25.83
CA ARG A 67 12.73 -0.40 -25.74
C ARG A 67 13.08 -1.03 -27.10
N GLY A 68 12.96 -0.27 -28.20
CA GLY A 68 13.24 -0.76 -29.54
C GLY A 68 12.22 -1.79 -30.05
N VAL A 69 10.99 -1.76 -29.52
CA VAL A 69 9.86 -2.60 -29.93
C VAL A 69 8.89 -1.79 -30.77
#